data_AF-A0A396JP41-F1
#
_entry.id   AF-A0A396JP41-F1
#
_cell.length_a   1.000
_cell.length_b   1.000
_cell.length_c   1.000
_cell.angle_alpha   90.00
_cell.angle_beta   90.00
_cell.angle_gamma   90.00
#
_symmetry.space_group_name_H-M   'P 1'
#
loop_
_entity.id
_entity.type
_entity.pdbx_description
1 polymer ?
#
loop_
_entity_poly.entity_id
_entity_poly.type
_entity_poly.pdbx_seq_one_letter_code
_entity_poly.pdbx_strand_id
1 'polypeptide(L)'
;MNQMKETMSVFKEVFEMPNEYKQNMYANDDLKTCRKFTSSLRYETEKVHLWRDSLRHPSHPLDQWQHLWPENPITYRECVGDFSVKIKELGWRIMDLISEGLGLQRGYFDNDLTGSLITSINHYPPCP
;
A
#
# COMPACT_ATOMS: atom_id res chain seq x y z
N MET A 1 -19.94 -5.62 -9.66
CA MET A 1 -19.05 -4.51 -9.27
C MET A 1 -17.60 -4.96 -9.39
N ASN A 2 -16.68 -4.07 -9.78
CA ASN A 2 -15.28 -4.43 -10.02
C ASN A 2 -14.43 -3.83 -8.90
N GLN A 3 -14.10 -4.66 -7.92
CA GLN A 3 -13.37 -4.27 -6.70
C GLN A 3 -12.08 -3.49 -6.99
N MET A 4 -11.33 -3.84 -8.04
CA MET A 4 -10.11 -3.10 -8.39
C MET A 4 -10.42 -1.65 -8.77
N LYS A 5 -11.52 -1.40 -9.49
CA LYS A 5 -11.92 -0.03 -9.84
C LYS A 5 -12.35 0.77 -8.61
N GLU A 6 -13.06 0.15 -7.68
CA GLU A 6 -13.48 0.76 -6.42
C GLU A 6 -12.28 1.13 -5.55
N THR A 7 -11.36 0.19 -5.34
CA THR A 7 -10.11 0.44 -4.59
C THR A 7 -9.30 1.57 -5.23
N MET A 8 -9.20 1.60 -6.57
CA MET A 8 -8.51 2.70 -7.28
C MET A 8 -9.21 4.05 -7.13
N SER A 9 -10.55 4.09 -7.08
CA SER A 9 -11.31 5.32 -6.80
C SER A 9 -11.00 5.86 -5.41
N VAL A 10 -11.09 4.98 -4.40
CA VAL A 10 -10.79 5.30 -3.01
C VAL A 10 -9.36 5.82 -2.84
N PHE A 11 -8.38 5.19 -3.50
CA PHE A 11 -7.01 5.69 -3.51
C PHE A 11 -6.90 7.08 -4.11
N LYS A 12 -7.58 7.35 -5.22
CA LYS A 12 -7.59 8.66 -5.86
C LYS A 12 -8.19 9.72 -4.93
N GLU A 13 -9.33 9.41 -4.30
CA GLU A 13 -10.01 10.31 -3.36
C GLU A 13 -9.07 10.77 -2.24
N VAL A 14 -8.24 9.88 -1.68
CA VAL A 14 -7.25 10.27 -0.66
C VAL A 14 -6.31 11.39 -1.12
N PHE A 15 -5.85 11.37 -2.37
CA PHE A 15 -4.96 12.42 -2.89
C PHE A 15 -5.70 13.71 -3.27
N GLU A 16 -7.01 13.63 -3.53
CA GLU A 16 -7.90 14.77 -3.79
C GLU A 16 -8.40 15.45 -2.50
N MET A 17 -8.21 14.81 -1.33
CA MET A 17 -8.55 15.41 -0.03
C MET A 17 -7.82 16.74 0.23
N PRO A 18 -8.37 17.60 1.12
CA PRO A 18 -7.73 18.85 1.53
C PRO A 18 -6.29 18.67 2.01
N ASN A 19 -5.44 19.67 1.77
CA ASN A 19 -4.03 19.60 2.15
C ASN A 19 -3.83 19.44 3.66
N GLU A 20 -4.69 20.07 4.48
CA GLU A 20 -4.69 19.94 5.94
C GLU A 20 -4.85 18.48 6.38
N TYR A 21 -5.77 17.75 5.75
CA TYR A 21 -5.97 16.31 6.00
C TYR A 21 -4.72 15.51 5.61
N LYS A 22 -4.24 15.72 4.39
CA LYS A 22 -3.06 15.01 3.86
C LYS A 22 -1.78 15.32 4.64
N GLN A 23 -1.68 16.52 5.23
CA GLN A 23 -0.53 16.94 6.03
C GLN A 23 -0.37 16.09 7.29
N ASN A 24 -1.49 15.73 7.93
CA ASN A 24 -1.50 14.87 9.11
C ASN A 24 -1.02 13.43 8.84
N MET A 25 -0.90 13.05 7.57
CA MET A 25 -0.44 11.73 7.13
C MET A 25 1.07 11.67 6.87
N TYR A 26 1.80 12.80 6.90
CA TYR A 26 3.24 12.78 6.66
C TYR A 26 4.02 12.05 7.76
N ALA A 27 5.14 11.46 7.34
CA ALA A 27 6.03 10.61 8.12
C ALA A 27 6.77 11.30 9.30
N ASN A 28 6.40 12.51 9.69
CA ASN A 28 7.10 13.28 10.74
C ASN A 28 6.90 12.69 12.16
N ASP A 29 6.05 11.66 12.27
CA ASP A 29 5.83 10.89 13.47
C ASP A 29 6.29 9.45 13.21
N ASP A 30 7.42 9.08 13.80
CA ASP A 30 8.04 7.76 13.64
C ASP A 30 7.12 6.61 14.10
N LEU A 31 6.10 6.92 14.92
CA LEU A 31 5.11 5.95 15.40
C LEU A 31 4.04 5.63 14.35
N LYS A 32 3.88 6.46 13.31
CA LYS A 32 2.88 6.22 12.26
C LYS A 32 3.34 5.14 11.30
N THR A 33 2.53 4.09 11.16
CA THR A 33 2.77 2.98 10.23
C THR A 33 2.24 3.28 8.83
N CYS A 34 1.21 4.12 8.73
CA CYS A 34 0.69 4.69 7.50
C CYS A 34 1.31 6.06 7.23
N ARG A 35 2.08 6.20 6.14
CA ARG A 35 2.91 7.38 5.88
C ARG A 35 2.73 7.90 4.47
N LYS A 36 2.44 9.19 4.37
CA LYS A 36 2.59 9.98 3.14
C LYS A 36 4.02 10.54 3.05
N PHE A 37 4.59 10.53 1.86
CA PHE A 37 5.84 11.22 1.55
C PHE A 37 5.83 11.74 0.12
N THR A 38 6.52 12.85 -0.10
CA THR A 38 6.73 13.43 -1.43
C THR A 38 8.05 12.88 -1.98
N SER A 39 8.06 12.48 -3.25
CA SER A 39 9.14 11.74 -3.92
C SER A 39 9.50 10.40 -3.26
N SER A 40 10.26 10.42 -2.16
CA SER A 40 10.71 9.24 -1.41
C SER A 40 10.73 9.50 0.10
N LEU A 41 10.93 8.44 0.88
CA LEU A 41 11.13 8.54 2.33
C LEU A 41 12.38 9.33 2.74
N ARG A 42 13.28 9.62 1.79
CA ARG A 42 14.57 10.29 2.00
C ARG A 42 14.66 11.61 1.25
N TYR A 43 13.54 12.32 1.14
CA TYR A 43 13.41 13.58 0.42
C TYR A 43 14.62 14.52 0.64
N GLU A 44 15.02 14.75 1.89
CA GLU A 44 16.13 15.66 2.24
C GLU A 44 17.51 15.23 1.73
N THR A 45 17.72 13.94 1.42
CA THR A 45 19.05 13.37 1.11
C THR A 45 19.14 12.76 -0.28
N GLU A 46 18.03 12.71 -1.02
CA GLU A 46 18.01 12.13 -2.35
C GLU A 46 18.62 13.09 -3.38
N LYS A 47 19.39 12.55 -4.34
CA LYS A 47 20.03 13.36 -5.39
C LYS A 47 19.07 13.80 -6.49
N VAL A 48 18.00 13.04 -6.67
CA VAL A 48 16.99 13.25 -7.70
C VAL A 48 15.63 13.06 -7.05
N HIS A 49 14.81 14.10 -7.10
CA HIS A 49 13.43 14.04 -6.63
C HIS A 49 12.54 13.39 -7.71
N LEU A 50 11.74 12.43 -7.28
CA LEU A 50 10.72 11.78 -8.09
C LEU A 50 9.47 12.68 -8.15
N TRP A 51 8.90 12.82 -9.34
CA TRP A 51 7.68 13.60 -9.56
C TRP A 51 6.43 12.83 -9.11
N ARG A 52 6.31 12.60 -7.80
CA ARG A 52 5.20 11.87 -7.19
C ARG A 52 4.97 12.24 -5.73
N ASP A 53 3.75 12.02 -5.27
CA ASP A 53 3.45 11.77 -3.87
C ASP A 53 3.15 10.28 -3.68
N SER A 54 3.45 9.74 -2.49
CA SER A 54 3.16 8.33 -2.19
C SER A 54 2.55 8.19 -0.80
N LEU A 55 1.61 7.26 -0.69
CA LEU A 55 1.06 6.76 0.58
C LEU A 55 1.47 5.30 0.75
N ARG A 56 2.06 4.95 1.88
CA ARG A 56 2.53 3.59 2.16
C ARG A 56 2.06 3.13 3.53
N HIS A 57 1.54 1.90 3.61
CA HIS A 57 1.20 1.27 4.88
C HIS A 57 1.32 -0.26 4.79
N PRO A 58 1.61 -0.96 5.89
CA PRO A 58 1.46 -2.41 5.95
C PRO A 58 -0.01 -2.81 5.75
N SER A 59 -0.22 -3.97 5.13
CA SER A 59 -1.55 -4.48 4.75
C SER A 59 -1.82 -5.91 5.20
N HIS A 60 -0.80 -6.63 5.66
CA HIS A 60 -0.93 -7.97 6.23
C HIS A 60 0.03 -8.14 7.42
N PRO A 61 -0.40 -8.75 8.54
CA PRO A 61 -1.76 -9.27 8.79
C PRO A 61 -2.81 -8.15 8.98
N LEU A 62 -4.01 -8.34 8.44
CA LEU A 62 -4.99 -7.25 8.24
C LEU A 62 -5.46 -6.63 9.56
N ASP A 63 -5.78 -7.47 10.54
CA ASP A 63 -6.23 -7.11 11.89
C ASP A 63 -5.22 -6.24 12.64
N GLN A 64 -3.93 -6.48 12.43
CA GLN A 64 -2.86 -5.68 13.03
C GLN A 64 -2.77 -4.27 12.45
N TRP A 65 -3.14 -4.05 11.18
CA TRP A 65 -2.81 -2.81 10.48
C TRP A 65 -4.02 -1.96 10.10
N GLN A 66 -5.19 -2.55 9.85
CA GLN A 66 -6.34 -1.85 9.27
C GLN A 66 -6.81 -0.63 10.07
N HIS A 67 -6.72 -0.70 11.40
CA HIS A 67 -7.10 0.38 12.30
C HIS A 67 -6.15 1.59 12.26
N LEU A 68 -4.96 1.45 11.68
CA LEU A 68 -3.95 2.52 11.54
C LEU A 68 -3.99 3.19 10.16
N TRP A 69 -4.83 2.71 9.24
CA TRP A 69 -5.00 3.28 7.91
C TRP A 69 -5.87 4.55 7.95
N PRO A 70 -5.94 5.34 6.86
CA PRO A 70 -6.77 6.53 6.79
C PRO A 70 -8.23 6.25 7.17
N GLU A 71 -8.79 7.13 8.00
CA GLU A 71 -10.23 7.13 8.33
C GLU A 71 -11.08 7.75 7.21
N ASN A 72 -10.47 8.59 6.37
CA ASN A 72 -11.12 9.19 5.23
C ASN A 72 -10.36 8.83 3.94
N PRO A 73 -11.06 8.52 2.84
CA PRO A 73 -12.52 8.38 2.75
C PRO A 73 -13.04 7.23 3.63
N ILE A 74 -14.29 7.31 4.10
CA ILE A 74 -14.86 6.36 5.07
C ILE A 74 -14.82 4.90 4.58
N THR A 75 -14.85 4.72 3.26
CA THR A 75 -14.77 3.43 2.58
C THR A 75 -13.34 2.89 2.46
N TYR A 76 -12.31 3.66 2.84
CA TYR A 76 -10.91 3.28 2.64
C TYR A 76 -10.59 1.92 3.28
N ARG A 77 -10.88 1.78 4.58
CA ARG A 77 -10.48 0.59 5.34
C ARG A 77 -11.15 -0.68 4.83
N GLU A 78 -12.44 -0.60 4.48
CA GLU A 78 -13.21 -1.72 3.94
C GLU A 78 -12.72 -2.09 2.53
N CYS A 79 -12.76 -1.14 1.58
CA CYS A 79 -12.40 -1.40 0.19
C CYS A 79 -10.94 -1.87 0.03
N VAL A 80 -10.01 -1.25 0.76
CA VAL A 80 -8.58 -1.62 0.70
C VAL A 80 -8.31 -2.90 1.46
N GLY A 81 -9.06 -3.18 2.55
CA GLY A 81 -8.96 -4.41 3.32
C GLY A 81 -9.33 -5.63 2.49
N ASP A 82 -10.54 -5.61 1.90
CA ASP A 82 -11.03 -6.69 1.04
C ASP A 82 -10.13 -6.91 -0.18
N PHE A 83 -9.59 -5.82 -0.74
CA PHE A 83 -8.64 -5.91 -1.85
C PHE A 83 -7.32 -6.55 -1.42
N SER A 84 -6.79 -6.15 -0.26
CA SER A 84 -5.51 -6.65 0.26
C SER A 84 -5.54 -8.14 0.53
N VAL A 85 -6.67 -8.69 1.01
CA VAL A 85 -6.86 -10.14 1.19
C VAL A 85 -6.75 -10.87 -0.15
N LYS A 86 -7.45 -10.41 -1.19
CA LYS A 86 -7.40 -11.07 -2.51
C LYS A 86 -6.04 -10.93 -3.20
N ILE A 87 -5.37 -9.79 -3.05
CA ILE A 87 -4.00 -9.61 -3.52
C ILE A 87 -3.03 -10.54 -2.79
N LYS A 88 -3.27 -10.78 -1.49
CA LYS A 88 -2.46 -11.71 -0.71
C LYS A 88 -2.58 -13.14 -1.23
N GLU A 89 -3.81 -13.61 -1.44
CA GLU A 89 -4.09 -14.92 -2.02
C GLU A 89 -3.49 -15.08 -3.42
N LEU A 90 -3.59 -14.05 -4.26
CA LEU A 90 -2.95 -14.04 -5.58
C LEU A 90 -1.42 -14.16 -5.47
N GLY A 91 -0.82 -13.40 -4.56
CA GLY A 91 0.61 -13.47 -4.28
C GLY A 91 1.05 -14.87 -3.87
N TRP A 92 0.31 -15.52 -2.96
CA TRP A 92 0.57 -16.91 -2.56
C TRP A 92 0.53 -17.86 -3.75
N ARG A 93 -0.52 -17.78 -4.57
CA ARG A 93 -0.64 -18.64 -5.75
C ARG A 93 0.52 -18.45 -6.74
N ILE A 94 0.99 -17.22 -6.93
CA ILE A 94 2.16 -16.94 -7.79
C ILE A 94 3.42 -17.58 -7.19
N MET A 95 3.63 -17.45 -5.87
CA MET A 95 4.78 -18.05 -5.20
C MET A 95 4.77 -19.58 -5.23
N ASP A 96 3.60 -20.20 -5.13
CA ASP A 96 3.44 -21.65 -5.32
C ASP A 96 3.84 -22.10 -6.72
N LEU A 97 3.41 -21.37 -7.75
CA LEU A 97 3.76 -21.65 -9.14
C LEU A 97 5.26 -21.47 -9.39
N ILE A 98 5.89 -20.46 -8.78
CA ILE A 98 7.35 -20.26 -8.85
C ILE A 98 8.06 -21.42 -8.16
N SER A 99 7.58 -21.86 -6.99
CA SER A 99 8.14 -23.00 -6.27
C SER A 99 8.11 -24.25 -7.15
N GLU A 100 6.97 -24.55 -7.76
CA GLU A 100 6.79 -25.67 -8.68
C GLU A 100 7.75 -25.59 -9.88
N GLY A 101 7.87 -24.42 -10.51
CA GLY A 101 8.79 -24.19 -11.63
C GLY A 101 10.28 -24.35 -11.28
N LEU A 102 10.64 -24.19 -10.01
CA LEU A 102 11.99 -24.40 -9.49
C LEU A 102 12.22 -25.84 -8.99
N GLY A 103 11.22 -26.72 -9.06
CA GLY A 103 11.28 -28.08 -8.51
C GLY A 103 11.18 -28.13 -6.98
N LEU A 104 10.66 -27.07 -6.35
CA LEU A 104 10.43 -26.96 -4.92
C LEU A 104 8.99 -27.37 -4.58
N GLN A 105 8.77 -27.75 -3.32
CA GLN A 105 7.43 -28.04 -2.81
C GLN A 105 6.58 -26.75 -2.78
N ARG A 106 5.26 -26.86 -3.01
CA ARG A 106 4.34 -25.75 -2.74
C ARG A 106 4.41 -25.30 -1.28
N GLY A 107 4.25 -24.00 -1.05
CA GLY A 107 4.45 -23.38 0.26
C GLY A 107 5.93 -23.24 0.67
N TYR A 108 6.90 -23.51 -0.21
CA TYR A 108 8.32 -23.37 0.13
C TYR A 108 8.69 -21.95 0.60
N PHE A 109 8.01 -20.92 0.07
CA PHE A 109 8.22 -19.52 0.43
C PHE A 109 7.23 -18.97 1.45
N ASP A 110 6.41 -19.83 2.07
CA ASP A 110 5.42 -19.40 3.05
C ASP A 110 6.08 -18.74 4.26
N ASN A 111 5.45 -17.69 4.77
CA ASN A 111 5.92 -16.83 5.87
C ASN A 111 7.18 -16.00 5.59
N ASP A 112 8.13 -16.48 4.79
CA ASP A 112 9.35 -15.73 4.48
C ASP A 112 9.07 -14.59 3.50
N LEU A 113 8.69 -14.92 2.27
CA LEU A 113 8.36 -13.93 1.24
C LEU A 113 6.89 -13.53 1.28
N THR A 114 6.09 -14.27 2.04
CA THR A 114 4.65 -14.11 2.09
C THR A 114 4.13 -13.90 3.52
N GLY A 115 4.98 -13.62 4.50
CA GLY A 115 4.53 -13.26 5.85
C GLY A 115 4.06 -11.80 5.99
N SER A 116 4.37 -10.94 5.03
CA SER A 116 3.96 -9.52 5.04
C SER A 116 3.41 -9.08 3.69
N LEU A 117 2.70 -7.95 3.70
CA LEU A 117 2.27 -7.23 2.51
C LEU A 117 2.31 -5.74 2.84
N ILE A 118 2.83 -4.93 1.91
CA ILE A 118 2.85 -3.48 2.04
C ILE A 118 2.13 -2.89 0.84
N THR A 119 1.09 -2.09 1.10
CA THR A 119 0.45 -1.28 0.07
C THR A 119 1.25 0.00 -0.13
N SER A 120 1.57 0.31 -1.39
CA SER A 120 2.19 1.59 -1.77
C SER A 120 1.38 2.19 -2.92
N ILE A 121 0.77 3.34 -2.67
CA ILE A 121 -0.04 4.07 -3.62
C ILE A 121 0.79 5.26 -4.10
N ASN A 122 1.02 5.35 -5.40
CA ASN A 122 1.81 6.42 -6.00
C ASN A 122 0.89 7.34 -6.81
N HIS A 123 0.90 8.62 -6.50
CA HIS A 123 0.18 9.67 -7.20
C HIS A 123 1.18 10.51 -8.00
N TYR A 124 1.05 10.47 -9.33
CA TYR A 124 1.90 11.20 -10.26
C TYR A 124 1.11 12.39 -10.83
N PRO A 125 1.32 13.62 -10.33
CA PRO A 125 0.69 14.79 -10.93
C PRO A 125 1.26 15.05 -12.33
N PRO A 126 0.56 15.81 -13.20
CA PRO A 126 1.11 16.25 -14.48
C PRO A 126 2.46 16.94 -14.30
N CYS A 127 3.41 16.66 -15.19
CA CYS A 127 4.70 17.34 -15.26
C CYS A 127 4.63 18.42 -16.36
N PRO A 128 5.05 19.67 -16.08
CA PRO A 128 5.09 20.74 -17.08
C PRO A 128 6.10 20.48 -18.20
#